data_AF-A0A498NTR5-F1
#
_entry.id   AF-A0A498NTR5-F1
#
_cell.length_a   1.000
_cell.length_b   1.000
_cell.length_c   1.000
_cell.angle_alpha   90.00
_cell.angle_beta   90.00
_cell.angle_gamma   90.00
#
_symmetry.space_group_name_H-M   'P 1'
#
loop_
_entity.id
_entity.type
_entity.pdbx_description
1 polymer ?
#
loop_
_entity_poly.entity_id
_entity_poly.type
_entity_poly.pdbx_seq_one_letter_code
_entity_poly.pdbx_strand_id
1 'polypeptide(L)'
;MAGMADLTVSLSVLVGIVVFSEVARRTALYLFPKRNWIIYVLELISTFQLCACTHELKLLAEVGGLEPQIGLPLTFLISVVHGFTFHGAICTPTGALEQVCRGTLTRESALTRISCQLIAAVVARSVMPHVWALALSDLHTQHSLTGFKCTNSPVNAPLLWAAAVELSCAFVLHAAVSNLEKVEEKYQVPAIAAVITALVYAGGHLTGAVFNPALAFSIQFPCPGNTFAEYTFVYWIGPILGGHLTGAVFNPALAFSIQFPCPGNTFAEYTFVYWIGPILGMTGSLLLFDKAVPAISGKRTISKNLNSNRLQKKKMK
;
A
#
# COMPACT_ATOMS: atom_id res chain seq x y z
N MET A 1 22.67 7.63 19.58
CA MET A 1 22.04 6.31 19.73
C MET A 1 20.94 6.49 20.75
N ALA A 2 19.69 6.22 20.38
CA ALA A 2 18.52 6.39 21.22
C ALA A 2 18.70 5.56 22.50
N GLY A 3 18.53 6.21 23.65
CA GLY A 3 18.55 5.53 24.93
C GLY A 3 17.31 4.67 25.13
N MET A 4 17.32 3.79 26.14
CA MET A 4 16.11 3.04 26.53
C MET A 4 14.92 3.95 26.87
N ALA A 5 15.20 5.17 27.37
CA ALA A 5 14.17 6.18 27.66
C ALA A 5 13.51 6.71 26.37
N ASP A 6 14.30 7.06 25.35
CA ASP A 6 13.76 7.51 24.05
C ASP A 6 12.88 6.45 23.41
N LEU A 7 13.36 5.19 23.41
CA LEU A 7 12.57 4.06 22.90
C LEU A 7 11.26 3.90 23.66
N THR A 8 11.28 3.97 24.99
CA THR A 8 10.08 3.84 25.83
C THR A 8 9.06 4.95 25.54
N VAL A 9 9.54 6.19 25.37
CA VAL A 9 8.68 7.33 25.02
C VAL A 9 8.08 7.16 23.62
N SER A 10 8.89 6.80 22.61
CA SER A 10 8.39 6.54 21.25
C SER A 10 7.37 5.39 21.22
N LEU A 11 7.60 4.30 21.95
CA LEU A 11 6.62 3.22 22.09
C LEU A 11 5.31 3.71 22.73
N SER A 12 5.41 4.57 23.74
CA SER A 12 4.23 5.17 24.39
C SER A 12 3.45 6.07 23.44
N VAL A 13 4.15 6.85 22.60
CA VAL A 13 3.53 7.66 21.53
C VAL A 13 2.84 6.77 20.49
N LEU A 14 3.48 5.68 20.04
CA LEU A 14 2.88 4.73 19.12
C LEU A 14 1.59 4.11 19.68
N VAL A 15 1.63 3.65 20.93
CA VAL A 15 0.44 3.13 21.63
C VAL A 15 -0.64 4.21 21.73
N GLY A 16 -0.27 5.43 22.09
CA GLY A 16 -1.19 6.57 22.15
C GLY A 16 -1.90 6.84 20.82
N ILE A 17 -1.17 6.84 19.70
CA ILE A 17 -1.72 7.02 18.35
C ILE A 17 -2.70 5.89 18.00
N VAL A 18 -2.35 4.64 18.29
CA VAL A 18 -3.19 3.47 18.02
C VAL A 18 -4.47 3.52 18.85
N VAL A 19 -4.36 3.79 20.16
CA VAL A 19 -5.51 3.89 21.07
C VAL A 19 -6.43 5.04 20.67
N PHE A 20 -5.88 6.21 20.38
CA PHE A 20 -6.64 7.36 19.90
C PHE A 20 -7.41 7.03 18.62
N SER A 21 -6.74 6.42 17.64
CA SER A 21 -7.35 6.03 16.38
C SER A 21 -8.43 4.97 16.56
N GLU A 22 -8.24 4.03 17.49
CA GLU A 22 -9.22 3.00 17.79
C GLU A 22 -10.47 3.56 18.48
N VAL A 23 -10.28 4.46 19.45
CA VAL A 23 -11.41 5.19 20.08
C VAL A 23 -12.17 5.99 19.04
N ALA A 24 -11.48 6.68 18.13
CA ALA A 24 -12.11 7.43 17.05
C ALA A 24 -12.92 6.52 16.11
N ARG A 25 -12.37 5.38 15.68
CA ARG A 25 -13.09 4.40 14.84
C ARG A 25 -14.33 3.85 15.55
N ARG A 26 -14.20 3.41 16.79
CA ARG A 26 -15.33 2.88 17.58
C ARG A 26 -16.41 3.92 17.79
N THR A 27 -16.03 5.17 18.06
CA THR A 27 -16.96 6.29 18.19
C THR A 27 -17.70 6.54 16.88
N ALA A 28 -17.00 6.55 15.74
CA ALA A 28 -17.61 6.72 14.43
C ALA A 28 -18.60 5.59 14.10
N LEU A 29 -18.21 4.34 14.36
CA LEU A 29 -19.07 3.16 14.18
C LEU A 29 -20.29 3.18 15.11
N TYR A 30 -20.12 3.64 16.36
CA TYR A 30 -21.21 3.76 17.33
C TYR A 30 -22.21 4.85 16.94
N LEU A 31 -21.73 6.03 16.51
CA LEU A 31 -22.58 7.15 16.12
C LEU A 31 -23.27 6.95 14.76
N PHE A 32 -22.64 6.20 13.84
CA PHE A 32 -23.10 6.07 12.45
C PHE A 32 -23.13 4.61 11.91
N PRO A 33 -23.74 3.64 12.61
CA PRO A 33 -23.60 2.20 12.31
C PRO A 33 -24.20 1.74 10.97
N LYS A 34 -25.12 2.52 10.37
CA LYS A 34 -25.84 2.15 9.13
C LYS A 34 -25.54 3.06 7.94
N ARG A 35 -24.48 3.88 8.03
CA ARG A 35 -24.17 4.86 6.99
C ARG A 35 -23.13 4.31 6.02
N ASN A 36 -23.47 4.23 4.74
CA ASN A 36 -22.57 3.72 3.69
C ASN A 36 -21.26 4.54 3.55
N TRP A 37 -21.24 5.79 4.01
CA TRP A 37 -20.04 6.64 3.98
C TRP A 37 -19.07 6.39 5.15
N ILE A 38 -19.44 5.56 6.14
CA ILE A 38 -18.59 5.29 7.32
C ILE A 38 -17.22 4.73 6.92
N ILE A 39 -17.17 3.96 5.83
CA ILE A 39 -15.95 3.36 5.32
C ILE A 39 -14.89 4.41 4.95
N TYR A 40 -15.31 5.60 4.52
CA TYR A 40 -14.40 6.71 4.20
C TYR A 40 -13.82 7.35 5.45
N VAL A 41 -14.58 7.37 6.55
CA VAL A 41 -14.08 7.82 7.86
C VAL A 41 -13.10 6.80 8.44
N LEU A 42 -13.40 5.50 8.31
CA LEU A 42 -12.45 4.45 8.70
C LEU A 42 -11.16 4.54 7.88
N GLU A 43 -11.26 4.80 6.57
CA GLU A 43 -10.12 5.03 5.70
C GLU A 43 -9.26 6.19 6.18
N LEU A 44 -9.88 7.34 6.49
CA LEU A 44 -9.21 8.52 7.02
C LEU A 44 -8.46 8.22 8.33
N ILE A 45 -9.14 7.60 9.30
CA ILE A 45 -8.56 7.33 10.63
C ILE A 45 -7.44 6.28 10.54
N SER A 46 -7.64 5.21 9.77
CA SER A 46 -6.64 4.14 9.63
C SER A 46 -5.41 4.62 8.85
N THR A 47 -5.57 5.45 7.81
CA THR A 47 -4.41 6.05 7.12
C THR A 47 -3.70 7.08 8.00
N PHE A 48 -4.42 7.81 8.85
CA PHE A 48 -3.80 8.71 9.83
C PHE A 48 -2.93 7.91 10.81
N GLN A 49 -3.48 6.83 11.37
CA GLN A 49 -2.74 5.94 12.27
C GLN A 49 -1.48 5.39 11.60
N LEU A 50 -1.60 4.92 10.35
CA LEU A 50 -0.45 4.44 9.55
C LEU A 50 0.62 5.53 9.47
N CYS A 51 0.27 6.71 8.95
CA CYS A 51 1.23 7.78 8.72
C CYS A 51 1.86 8.28 10.03
N ALA A 52 1.05 8.51 11.06
CA ALA A 52 1.52 9.03 12.35
C ALA A 52 2.46 8.04 13.06
N CYS A 53 2.13 6.75 13.05
CA CYS A 53 3.03 5.72 13.58
C CYS A 53 4.34 5.65 12.80
N THR A 54 4.28 5.73 11.46
CA THR A 54 5.50 5.72 10.63
C THR A 54 6.35 6.98 10.83
N HIS A 55 5.77 8.15 11.05
CA HIS A 55 6.51 9.36 11.41
C HIS A 55 7.35 9.16 12.68
N GLU A 56 6.77 8.59 13.74
CA GLU A 56 7.51 8.32 14.98
C GLU A 56 8.61 7.26 14.79
N LEU A 57 8.31 6.19 14.05
CA LEU A 57 9.31 5.15 13.74
C LEU A 57 10.46 5.68 12.88
N LYS A 58 10.14 6.56 11.91
CA LYS A 58 11.14 7.22 11.07
C LYS A 58 12.04 8.12 11.91
N LEU A 59 11.47 8.90 12.83
CA LEU A 59 12.24 9.73 13.76
C LEU A 59 13.20 8.88 14.60
N LEU A 60 12.69 7.78 15.16
CA LEU A 60 13.48 6.85 15.97
C LEU A 60 14.61 6.19 15.16
N ALA A 61 14.36 5.84 13.89
CA ALA A 61 15.37 5.26 13.01
C ALA A 61 16.44 6.27 12.58
N GLU A 62 16.03 7.43 12.06
CA GLU A 62 16.95 8.39 11.42
C GLU A 62 17.70 9.27 12.43
N VAL A 63 17.01 9.77 13.46
CA VAL A 63 17.62 10.67 14.46
C VAL A 63 18.07 9.87 15.68
N GLY A 64 17.27 8.88 16.10
CA GLY A 64 17.65 7.99 17.18
C GLY A 64 18.81 7.06 16.82
N GLY A 65 19.03 6.81 15.52
CA GLY A 65 20.07 5.87 15.06
C GLY A 65 19.78 4.46 15.54
N LEU A 66 18.51 4.05 15.51
CA LEU A 66 18.08 2.74 15.95
C LEU A 66 18.67 1.65 15.04
N GLU A 67 19.32 0.66 15.63
CA GLU A 67 19.88 -0.44 14.87
C GLU A 67 18.78 -1.29 14.21
N PRO A 68 19.04 -1.91 13.04
CA PRO A 68 18.07 -2.78 12.36
C PRO A 68 17.55 -3.92 13.24
N GLN A 69 18.34 -4.38 14.22
CA GLN A 69 17.97 -5.44 15.16
C GLN A 69 16.76 -5.07 16.03
N ILE A 70 16.55 -3.78 16.30
CA ILE A 70 15.40 -3.27 17.06
C ILE A 70 14.36 -2.68 16.10
N GLY A 71 14.80 -1.98 15.05
CA GLY A 71 13.91 -1.36 14.07
C GLY A 71 13.02 -2.35 13.31
N LEU A 72 13.56 -3.50 12.87
CA LEU A 72 12.79 -4.49 12.11
C LEU A 72 11.71 -5.18 12.95
N PRO A 73 11.97 -5.66 14.18
CA PRO A 73 10.90 -6.13 15.06
C PRO A 73 9.83 -5.08 15.33
N LEU A 74 10.18 -3.80 15.51
CA LEU A 74 9.19 -2.74 15.68
C LEU A 74 8.32 -2.53 14.43
N THR A 75 8.93 -2.52 13.24
CA THR A 75 8.22 -2.48 11.95
C THR A 75 7.26 -3.66 11.82
N PHE A 76 7.70 -4.87 12.19
CA PHE A 76 6.84 -6.06 12.19
C PHE A 76 5.65 -5.88 13.14
N LEU A 77 5.92 -5.56 14.41
CA LEU A 77 4.90 -5.42 15.44
C LEU A 77 3.87 -4.34 15.08
N ILE A 78 4.33 -3.17 14.63
CA ILE A 78 3.42 -2.09 14.25
C ILE A 78 2.60 -2.45 12.99
N SER A 79 3.17 -3.20 12.05
CA SER A 79 2.45 -3.69 10.86
C SER A 79 1.37 -4.69 11.23
N VAL A 80 1.63 -5.57 12.21
CA VAL A 80 0.62 -6.46 12.79
C VAL A 80 -0.51 -5.67 13.44
N VAL A 81 -0.16 -4.66 14.26
CA VAL A 81 -1.14 -3.78 14.90
C VAL A 81 -2.00 -3.07 13.87
N HIS A 82 -1.40 -2.51 12.81
CA HIS A 82 -2.11 -1.90 11.69
C HIS A 82 -3.08 -2.89 11.01
N GLY A 83 -2.60 -4.07 10.65
CA GLY A 83 -3.42 -5.10 10.00
C GLY A 83 -4.65 -5.50 10.82
N PHE A 84 -4.53 -5.58 12.15
CA PHE A 84 -5.67 -5.89 13.03
C PHE A 84 -6.59 -4.70 13.33
N THR A 85 -6.09 -3.46 13.26
CA THR A 85 -6.84 -2.27 13.68
C THR A 85 -7.49 -1.50 12.53
N PHE A 86 -7.17 -1.78 11.27
CA PHE A 86 -7.66 -0.97 10.15
C PHE A 86 -9.13 -1.18 9.76
N HIS A 87 -9.81 -2.20 10.30
CA HIS A 87 -11.25 -2.42 10.14
C HIS A 87 -11.75 -2.33 8.67
N GLY A 88 -11.00 -2.90 7.72
CA GLY A 88 -11.37 -2.91 6.29
C GLY A 88 -11.02 -1.64 5.50
N ALA A 89 -10.26 -0.71 6.09
CA ALA A 89 -9.59 0.36 5.35
C ALA A 89 -8.46 -0.19 4.48
N ILE A 90 -8.28 0.37 3.28
CA ILE A 90 -7.25 -0.06 2.32
C ILE A 90 -5.91 0.61 2.64
N CYS A 91 -5.96 1.86 3.07
CA CYS A 91 -4.85 2.71 3.50
C CYS A 91 -3.73 2.97 2.48
N THR A 92 -3.89 2.53 1.24
CA THR A 92 -2.94 2.76 0.14
C THR A 92 -3.66 3.09 -1.17
N PRO A 93 -3.19 4.12 -1.92
CA PRO A 93 -3.73 4.40 -3.25
C PRO A 93 -3.54 3.23 -4.23
N THR A 94 -2.43 2.49 -4.13
CA THR A 94 -2.16 1.36 -5.02
C THR A 94 -3.16 0.24 -4.83
N GLY A 95 -3.50 -0.10 -3.58
CA GLY A 95 -4.54 -1.09 -3.27
C GLY A 95 -5.94 -0.64 -3.71
N ALA A 96 -6.26 0.66 -3.62
CA ALA A 96 -7.54 1.17 -4.09
C ALA A 96 -7.66 1.05 -5.62
N LEU A 97 -6.59 1.36 -6.36
CA LEU A 97 -6.52 1.20 -7.81
C LEU A 97 -6.55 -0.27 -8.23
N GLU A 98 -5.86 -1.15 -7.50
CA GLU A 98 -5.90 -2.60 -7.76
C GLU A 98 -7.32 -3.16 -7.62
N GLN A 99 -8.05 -2.76 -6.58
CA GLN A 99 -9.45 -3.18 -6.40
C GLN A 99 -10.38 -2.69 -7.51
N VAL A 100 -10.11 -1.50 -8.09
CA VAL A 100 -10.81 -1.04 -9.30
C VAL A 100 -10.50 -1.94 -10.48
N CYS A 101 -9.23 -2.32 -10.69
CA CYS A 101 -8.82 -3.24 -11.76
C CYS A 101 -9.42 -4.63 -11.61
N ARG A 102 -9.57 -5.12 -10.38
CA ARG A 102 -10.23 -6.40 -10.06
C ARG A 102 -11.76 -6.33 -10.15
N GLY A 103 -12.32 -5.14 -10.33
CA GLY A 103 -13.77 -4.93 -10.37
C GLY A 103 -14.48 -5.03 -9.01
N THR A 104 -13.73 -5.03 -7.90
CA THR A 104 -14.28 -5.13 -6.54
C THR A 104 -14.64 -3.76 -5.95
N LEU A 105 -14.07 -2.68 -6.47
CA LEU A 105 -14.34 -1.30 -6.05
C LEU A 105 -14.73 -0.41 -7.23
N THR A 106 -15.70 0.48 -7.05
CA THR A 106 -16.06 1.46 -8.08
C THR A 106 -15.01 2.57 -8.17
N ARG A 107 -14.85 3.17 -9.36
CA ARG A 107 -13.91 4.28 -9.58
C ARG A 107 -14.17 5.46 -8.63
N GLU A 108 -15.44 5.81 -8.42
CA GLU A 108 -15.83 6.89 -7.51
C GLU A 108 -15.44 6.58 -6.06
N SER A 109 -15.73 5.36 -5.58
CA SER A 109 -15.37 4.96 -4.22
C SER A 109 -13.85 4.93 -4.02
N ALA A 110 -13.10 4.48 -5.03
CA ALA A 110 -11.64 4.51 -5.02
C ALA A 110 -11.11 5.94 -4.94
N LEU A 111 -11.63 6.86 -5.75
CA LEU A 111 -11.23 8.28 -5.71
C LEU A 111 -11.53 8.91 -4.35
N THR A 112 -12.69 8.63 -3.75
CA THR A 112 -13.03 9.12 -2.41
C THR A 112 -12.07 8.55 -1.36
N ARG A 113 -11.75 7.25 -1.40
CA ARG A 113 -10.78 6.64 -0.48
C ARG A 113 -9.38 7.22 -0.65
N ILE A 114 -8.89 7.40 -1.88
CA ILE A 114 -7.59 8.03 -2.15
C ILE A 114 -7.56 9.46 -1.61
N SER A 115 -8.65 10.21 -1.77
CA SER A 115 -8.78 11.55 -1.19
C SER A 115 -8.69 11.51 0.34
N CYS A 116 -9.40 10.58 0.99
CA CYS A 116 -9.27 10.37 2.45
C CYS A 116 -7.84 10.02 2.86
N GLN A 117 -7.17 9.11 2.12
CA GLN A 117 -5.79 8.72 2.41
C GLN A 117 -4.82 9.92 2.33
N LEU A 118 -4.97 10.77 1.31
CA LEU A 118 -4.15 11.97 1.16
C LEU A 118 -4.45 13.04 2.23
N ILE A 119 -5.72 13.23 2.59
CA ILE A 119 -6.09 14.14 3.70
C ILE A 119 -5.47 13.63 5.00
N ALA A 120 -5.60 12.33 5.29
CA ALA A 120 -5.00 11.72 6.47
C ALA A 120 -3.47 11.87 6.49
N ALA A 121 -2.81 11.69 5.34
CA ALA A 121 -1.37 11.91 5.20
C ALA A 121 -0.97 13.37 5.53
N VAL A 122 -1.76 14.36 5.08
CA VAL A 122 -1.55 15.79 5.39
C VAL A 122 -1.80 16.08 6.87
N VAL A 123 -2.85 15.48 7.46
CA VAL A 123 -3.16 15.65 8.88
C VAL A 123 -2.04 15.06 9.74
N ALA A 124 -1.57 13.85 9.45
CA ALA A 124 -0.48 13.21 10.18
C ALA A 124 0.79 14.06 10.18
N ARG A 125 1.27 14.50 8.99
CA ARG A 125 2.47 15.35 8.90
C ARG A 125 2.33 16.71 9.61
N SER A 126 1.10 17.20 9.77
CA SER A 126 0.84 18.46 10.47
C SER A 126 0.77 18.26 11.99
N VAL A 127 0.19 17.15 12.44
CA VAL A 127 0.00 16.83 13.86
C VAL A 127 1.30 16.38 14.53
N MET A 128 2.12 15.56 13.86
CA MET A 128 3.31 14.96 14.49
C MET A 128 4.32 15.98 15.03
N PRO A 129 4.63 17.11 14.36
CA PRO A 129 5.45 18.18 14.94
C PRO A 129 4.92 18.72 16.27
N HIS A 130 3.60 18.75 16.48
CA HIS A 130 3.02 19.19 17.74
C HIS A 130 3.21 18.16 18.86
N VAL A 131 3.19 16.86 18.52
CA VAL A 131 3.49 15.78 19.45
C VAL A 131 4.96 15.86 19.87
N TRP A 132 5.87 16.03 18.91
CA TRP A 132 7.30 16.15 19.17
C TRP A 132 7.67 17.44 19.92
N ALA A 133 6.92 18.53 19.71
CA ALA A 133 7.10 19.78 20.45
C ALA A 133 6.82 19.66 21.96
N LEU A 134 6.16 18.57 22.40
CA LEU A 134 6.01 18.27 23.83
C LEU A 134 7.33 17.87 24.50
N ALA A 135 8.39 17.62 23.72
CA ALA A 135 9.75 17.34 24.21
C ALA A 135 9.79 16.24 25.29
N LEU A 136 9.03 15.16 25.08
CA LEU A 136 8.87 14.06 26.04
C LEU A 136 10.15 13.21 26.21
N SER A 137 11.12 13.36 25.31
CA SER A 137 12.42 12.68 25.33
C SER A 137 13.52 13.57 24.75
N ASP A 138 14.78 13.16 24.93
CA ASP A 138 15.93 13.85 24.34
C ASP A 138 15.87 13.77 22.82
N LEU A 139 15.40 12.65 22.27
CA LEU A 139 15.12 12.48 20.84
C LEU A 139 14.14 13.54 20.31
N HIS A 140 13.01 13.75 20.99
CA HIS A 140 12.01 14.76 20.59
C HIS A 140 12.56 16.18 20.73
N THR A 141 13.33 16.44 21.79
CA THR A 141 14.01 17.73 21.99
C THR A 141 14.99 18.02 20.87
N GLN A 142 15.86 17.05 20.52
CA GLN A 142 16.81 17.17 19.42
C GLN A 142 16.10 17.42 18.09
N HIS A 143 15.00 16.72 17.82
CA HIS A 143 14.23 16.92 16.60
C HIS A 143 13.56 18.31 16.53
N SER A 144 13.14 18.85 17.68
CA SER A 144 12.65 20.23 17.76
C SER A 144 13.74 21.24 17.43
N LEU A 145 14.99 20.99 17.84
CA LEU A 145 16.13 21.88 17.52
C LEU A 145 16.44 21.90 16.02
N THR A 146 16.17 20.82 15.29
CA THR A 146 16.30 20.77 13.82
C THR A 146 15.04 21.25 13.08
N GLY A 147 14.06 21.80 13.82
CA GLY A 147 12.83 22.36 13.26
C GLY A 147 11.87 21.32 12.68
N PHE A 148 11.90 20.09 13.19
CA PHE A 148 11.07 18.96 12.74
C PHE A 148 11.26 18.58 11.27
N LYS A 149 12.44 18.84 10.71
CA LYS A 149 12.76 18.59 9.30
C LYS A 149 13.68 17.40 9.15
N CYS A 150 13.50 16.67 8.05
CA CYS A 150 14.51 15.73 7.56
C CYS A 150 15.73 16.52 7.08
N THR A 151 16.92 15.96 7.28
CA THR A 151 18.19 16.60 6.88
C THR A 151 18.65 16.18 5.49
N ASN A 152 18.28 14.97 5.05
CA ASN A 152 18.75 14.36 3.81
C ASN A 152 17.58 13.89 2.94
N SER A 153 17.90 13.58 1.67
CA SER A 153 16.94 12.90 0.80
C SER A 153 16.67 11.48 1.31
N PRO A 154 15.40 11.04 1.29
CA PRO A 154 15.06 9.65 1.56
C PRO A 154 15.39 8.71 0.39
N VAL A 155 15.78 9.26 -0.78
CA VAL A 155 16.18 8.49 -1.96
C VAL A 155 17.70 8.45 -2.03
N ASN A 156 18.28 7.29 -1.65
CA ASN A 156 19.71 7.03 -1.59
C ASN A 156 20.21 6.17 -2.77
N ALA A 157 19.54 6.27 -3.93
CA ALA A 157 19.87 5.53 -5.14
C ALA A 157 19.53 6.36 -6.39
N PRO A 158 20.09 6.04 -7.57
CA PRO A 158 19.64 6.66 -8.81
C PRO A 158 18.14 6.47 -9.01
N LEU A 159 17.45 7.49 -9.51
CA LEU A 159 15.98 7.57 -9.54
C LEU A 159 15.30 6.34 -10.16
N LEU A 160 15.86 5.80 -11.26
CA LEU A 160 15.32 4.62 -11.90
C LEU A 160 15.43 3.37 -11.00
N TRP A 161 16.56 3.21 -10.31
CA TRP A 161 16.76 2.13 -9.35
C TRP A 161 15.83 2.28 -8.15
N ALA A 162 15.68 3.49 -7.62
CA ALA A 162 14.74 3.78 -6.54
C ALA A 162 13.28 3.46 -6.93
N ALA A 163 12.85 3.88 -8.12
CA ALA A 163 11.53 3.55 -8.65
C ALA A 163 11.35 2.04 -8.86
N ALA A 164 12.39 1.32 -9.31
CA ALA A 164 12.36 -0.13 -9.47
C ALA A 164 12.24 -0.86 -8.12
N VAL A 165 12.89 -0.36 -7.07
CA VAL A 165 12.76 -0.89 -5.70
C VAL A 165 11.34 -0.73 -5.20
N GLU A 166 10.77 0.47 -5.30
CA GLU A 166 9.40 0.77 -4.87
C GLU A 166 8.35 -0.03 -5.66
N LEU A 167 8.56 -0.19 -6.98
CA LEU A 167 7.76 -1.07 -7.83
C LEU A 167 7.82 -2.52 -7.37
N SER A 168 9.03 -3.05 -7.15
CA SER A 168 9.23 -4.44 -6.75
C SER A 168 8.61 -4.72 -5.38
N CYS A 169 8.77 -3.79 -4.43
CA CYS A 169 8.16 -3.91 -3.10
C CYS A 169 6.63 -3.91 -3.19
N ALA A 170 6.04 -2.98 -3.95
CA ALA A 170 4.59 -2.94 -4.14
C ALA A 170 4.08 -4.22 -4.82
N PHE A 171 4.77 -4.69 -5.86
CA PHE A 171 4.43 -5.94 -6.53
C PHE A 171 4.43 -7.12 -5.55
N VAL A 172 5.52 -7.33 -4.80
CA VAL A 172 5.65 -8.43 -3.84
C VAL A 172 4.60 -8.34 -2.72
N LEU A 173 4.27 -7.14 -2.24
CA LEU A 173 3.24 -6.96 -1.23
C LEU A 173 1.85 -7.33 -1.77
N HIS A 174 1.44 -6.76 -2.92
CA HIS A 174 0.12 -7.02 -3.51
C HIS A 174 -0.03 -8.48 -3.96
N ALA A 175 1.06 -9.08 -4.43
CA ALA A 175 1.22 -10.50 -4.67
C ALA A 175 0.95 -11.33 -3.40
N ALA A 176 1.60 -10.99 -2.30
CA ALA A 176 1.46 -11.69 -1.03
C ALA A 176 0.03 -11.58 -0.52
N VAL A 177 -0.57 -10.38 -0.52
CA VAL A 177 -1.96 -10.15 -0.12
C VAL A 177 -2.91 -11.05 -0.91
N SER A 178 -2.80 -11.05 -2.26
CA SER A 178 -3.66 -11.85 -3.14
C SER A 178 -3.57 -13.36 -2.91
N ASN A 179 -2.41 -13.86 -2.48
CA ASN A 179 -2.20 -15.29 -2.22
C ASN A 179 -2.55 -15.67 -0.78
N LEU A 180 -2.34 -14.77 0.17
CA LEU A 180 -2.65 -14.98 1.59
C LEU A 180 -4.15 -14.90 1.87
N GLU A 181 -4.95 -14.22 1.05
CA GLU A 181 -6.42 -14.30 1.10
C GLU A 181 -6.96 -15.74 1.03
N LYS A 182 -6.18 -16.67 0.46
CA LYS A 182 -6.53 -18.11 0.35
C LYS A 182 -6.11 -18.94 1.58
N VAL A 183 -5.34 -18.35 2.49
CA VAL A 183 -4.82 -18.97 3.71
C VAL A 183 -5.75 -18.66 4.88
N GLU A 184 -5.70 -19.48 5.94
CA GLU A 184 -6.45 -19.22 7.18
C GLU A 184 -6.23 -17.80 7.73
N GLU A 185 -7.32 -17.11 8.06
CA GLU A 185 -7.32 -15.69 8.46
C GLU A 185 -6.32 -15.36 9.59
N LYS A 186 -6.11 -16.28 10.54
CA LYS A 186 -5.17 -16.11 11.65
C LYS A 186 -3.72 -15.84 11.21
N TYR A 187 -3.32 -16.32 10.02
CA TYR A 187 -1.95 -16.20 9.53
C TYR A 187 -1.76 -15.02 8.57
N GLN A 188 -2.84 -14.45 8.04
CA GLN A 188 -2.78 -13.44 6.99
C GLN A 188 -2.05 -12.18 7.47
N VAL A 189 -2.48 -11.61 8.61
CA VAL A 189 -1.88 -10.37 9.15
C VAL A 189 -0.41 -10.55 9.52
N PRO A 190 0.00 -11.57 10.31
CA PRO A 190 1.41 -11.80 10.60
C PRO A 190 2.26 -12.06 9.35
N ALA A 191 1.75 -12.80 8.37
CA ALA A 191 2.48 -13.07 7.13
C ALA A 191 2.67 -11.79 6.29
N ILE A 192 1.64 -10.96 6.14
CA ILE A 192 1.76 -9.66 5.46
C ILE A 192 2.75 -8.75 6.19
N ALA A 193 2.70 -8.69 7.53
CA ALA A 193 3.64 -7.93 8.33
C ALA A 193 5.10 -8.43 8.17
N ALA A 194 5.30 -9.75 8.08
CA ALA A 194 6.61 -10.33 7.80
C ALA A 194 7.12 -9.96 6.40
N VAL A 195 6.25 -9.98 5.38
CA VAL A 195 6.59 -9.54 4.02
C VAL A 195 6.98 -8.06 4.01
N ILE A 196 6.18 -7.18 4.64
CA ILE A 196 6.50 -5.76 4.78
C ILE A 196 7.86 -5.57 5.43
N THR A 197 8.12 -6.28 6.53
CA THR A 197 9.39 -6.17 7.27
C THR A 197 10.58 -6.65 6.44
N ALA A 198 10.43 -7.74 5.67
CA ALA A 198 11.46 -8.23 4.78
C ALA A 198 11.75 -7.26 3.62
N LEU A 199 10.73 -6.61 3.07
CA LEU A 199 10.87 -5.57 2.05
C LEU A 199 11.57 -4.33 2.62
N VAL A 200 11.23 -3.92 3.84
CA VAL A 200 11.91 -2.83 4.55
C VAL A 200 13.38 -3.15 4.80
N TYR A 201 13.70 -4.38 5.19
CA TYR A 201 15.09 -4.82 5.32
C TYR A 201 15.84 -4.75 3.97
N ALA A 202 15.23 -5.26 2.89
CA ALA A 202 15.88 -5.35 1.58
C ALA A 202 16.03 -3.99 0.88
N GLY A 203 15.02 -3.13 0.92
CA GLY A 203 14.96 -1.88 0.16
C GLY A 203 15.00 -0.59 1.00
N GLY A 204 14.88 -0.70 2.32
CA GLY A 204 14.73 0.47 3.21
C GLY A 204 15.90 1.45 3.15
N HIS A 205 17.12 0.95 3.02
CA HIS A 205 18.31 1.80 2.90
C HIS A 205 18.35 2.63 1.60
N LEU A 206 17.63 2.20 0.55
CA LEU A 206 17.60 2.86 -0.76
C LEU A 206 16.49 3.90 -0.88
N THR A 207 15.28 3.60 -0.39
CA THR A 207 14.09 4.46 -0.59
C THR A 207 13.22 4.64 0.65
N GLY A 208 13.57 3.99 1.76
CA GLY A 208 12.69 3.77 2.90
C GLY A 208 11.69 2.63 2.72
N ALA A 209 11.65 1.98 1.54
CA ALA A 209 10.72 0.91 1.18
C ALA A 209 9.29 1.24 1.61
N VAL A 210 8.72 2.29 1.03
CA VAL A 210 7.43 2.82 1.49
C VAL A 210 6.25 2.16 0.78
N PHE A 211 6.40 1.92 -0.53
CA PHE A 211 5.50 1.24 -1.48
C PHE A 211 4.01 1.60 -1.37
N ASN A 212 3.72 2.74 -0.75
CA ASN A 212 2.41 3.31 -0.50
C ASN A 212 2.49 4.82 -0.80
N PRO A 213 1.86 5.29 -1.90
CA PRO A 213 1.96 6.68 -2.31
C PRO A 213 1.44 7.69 -1.29
N ALA A 214 0.38 7.37 -0.53
CA ALA A 214 -0.16 8.27 0.50
C ALA A 214 0.79 8.36 1.70
N LEU A 215 1.38 7.23 2.11
CA LEU A 215 2.37 7.19 3.18
C LEU A 215 3.64 7.97 2.78
N ALA A 216 4.15 7.74 1.57
CA ALA A 216 5.31 8.45 1.05
C ALA A 216 5.06 9.96 0.95
N PHE A 217 3.87 10.36 0.50
CA PHE A 217 3.45 11.75 0.49
C PHE A 217 3.45 12.40 1.89
N SER A 218 3.15 11.62 2.93
CA SER A 218 3.20 12.10 4.32
C SER A 218 4.64 12.26 4.83
N ILE A 219 5.48 11.23 4.65
CA ILE A 219 6.76 11.11 5.37
C ILE A 219 8.00 11.47 4.54
N GLN A 220 7.96 11.33 3.21
CA GLN A 220 9.12 11.51 2.32
C GLN A 220 9.12 12.86 1.60
N PHE A 221 7.96 13.28 1.07
CA PHE A 221 7.85 14.51 0.27
C PHE A 221 8.22 15.80 1.01
N PRO A 222 8.07 15.91 2.35
CA PRO A 222 8.57 17.07 3.08
C PRO A 222 10.11 17.15 3.20
N CYS A 223 10.82 16.05 2.93
CA CYS A 223 12.27 16.00 3.04
C CYS A 223 12.96 16.70 1.84
N PRO A 224 14.15 17.30 2.06
CA PRO A 224 14.89 17.96 0.99
C PRO A 224 15.67 16.95 0.13
N GLY A 225 16.21 17.40 -1.01
CA GLY A 225 17.21 16.67 -1.80
C GLY A 225 16.74 16.11 -3.14
N ASN A 226 15.43 15.91 -3.31
CA ASN A 226 14.83 15.66 -4.63
C ASN A 226 13.63 16.56 -4.87
N THR A 227 13.30 16.74 -6.15
CA THR A 227 12.14 17.53 -6.54
C THR A 227 10.84 16.75 -6.32
N PHE A 228 9.72 17.47 -6.26
CA PHE A 228 8.39 16.86 -6.17
C PHE A 228 8.13 15.86 -7.31
N ALA A 229 8.59 16.16 -8.52
CA ALA A 229 8.43 15.29 -9.69
C ALA A 229 9.23 13.99 -9.55
N GLU A 230 10.45 14.07 -9.04
CA GLU A 230 11.31 12.90 -8.77
C GLU A 230 10.71 12.01 -7.68
N TYR A 231 10.21 12.59 -6.59
CA TYR A 231 9.49 11.82 -5.57
C TYR A 231 8.20 11.20 -6.11
N THR A 232 7.47 11.89 -6.98
CA THR A 232 6.29 11.32 -7.64
C THR A 232 6.68 10.13 -8.53
N PHE A 233 7.76 10.26 -9.29
CA PHE A 233 8.26 9.16 -10.13
C PHE A 233 8.60 7.91 -9.29
N VAL A 234 9.31 8.09 -8.18
CA VAL A 234 9.73 6.98 -7.30
C VAL A 234 8.56 6.39 -6.52
N TYR A 235 7.78 7.23 -5.81
CA TYR A 235 6.82 6.76 -4.81
C TYR A 235 5.37 6.67 -5.29
N TRP A 236 5.04 7.21 -6.48
CA TRP A 236 3.73 7.01 -7.09
C TRP A 236 3.79 6.06 -8.28
N ILE A 237 4.63 6.38 -9.28
CA ILE A 237 4.65 5.61 -10.54
C ILE A 237 5.15 4.19 -10.30
N GLY A 238 6.26 4.02 -9.57
CA GLY A 238 6.79 2.70 -9.20
C GLY A 238 5.73 1.81 -8.53
N PRO A 239 5.18 2.21 -7.37
CA PRO A 239 4.19 1.42 -6.66
C PRO A 239 2.89 1.14 -7.43
N ILE A 240 2.40 2.11 -8.21
CA ILE A 240 1.20 1.93 -9.05
C ILE A 240 1.45 0.85 -10.09
N LEU A 241 2.59 0.91 -10.81
CA LEU A 241 2.95 -0.13 -11.77
C LEU A 241 3.11 -1.50 -11.10
N GLY A 242 3.76 -1.56 -9.93
CA GLY A 242 3.96 -2.80 -9.18
C GLY A 242 2.63 -3.46 -8.78
N GLY A 243 1.70 -2.69 -8.22
CA GLY A 243 0.37 -3.17 -7.86
C GLY A 243 -0.51 -3.58 -9.05
N HIS A 244 -0.33 -2.96 -10.21
CA HIS A 244 -1.06 -3.38 -11.42
C HIS A 244 -0.51 -4.66 -12.06
N LEU A 245 0.80 -4.91 -11.96
CA LEU A 245 1.44 -6.10 -12.54
C LEU A 245 1.02 -7.41 -11.87
N THR A 246 0.55 -7.37 -10.62
CA THR A 246 0.08 -8.58 -9.89
C THR A 246 -1.17 -9.21 -10.52
N GLY A 247 -2.01 -8.41 -11.19
CA GLY A 247 -3.22 -8.89 -11.87
C GLY A 247 -2.96 -9.61 -13.20
N ALA A 248 -1.79 -9.41 -13.82
CA ALA A 248 -1.49 -9.91 -15.17
C ALA A 248 -0.30 -10.90 -15.26
N VAL A 249 0.63 -10.91 -14.28
CA VAL A 249 1.99 -11.47 -14.50
C VAL A 249 2.40 -12.55 -13.48
N PHE A 250 1.45 -13.24 -12.85
CA PHE A 250 1.84 -14.27 -11.86
C PHE A 250 2.41 -15.58 -12.43
N ASN A 251 2.42 -15.76 -13.75
CA ASN A 251 2.90 -17.00 -14.38
C ASN A 251 4.31 -16.88 -15.03
N PRO A 252 4.70 -15.78 -15.71
CA PRO A 252 6.00 -15.75 -16.40
C PRO A 252 7.17 -15.18 -15.58
N ALA A 253 6.92 -14.29 -14.61
CA ALA A 253 7.99 -13.68 -13.81
C ALA A 253 8.63 -14.66 -12.81
N LEU A 254 7.82 -15.56 -12.23
CA LEU A 254 8.32 -16.64 -11.39
C LEU A 254 9.20 -17.58 -12.21
N ALA A 255 8.73 -18.08 -13.36
CA ALA A 255 9.54 -18.95 -14.24
C ALA A 255 10.87 -18.29 -14.67
N PHE A 256 10.85 -16.99 -14.99
CA PHE A 256 12.07 -16.24 -15.30
C PHE A 256 13.06 -16.20 -14.12
N SER A 257 12.57 -15.99 -12.90
CA SER A 257 13.41 -15.87 -11.70
C SER A 257 14.07 -17.18 -11.25
N ILE A 258 13.46 -18.35 -11.53
CA ILE A 258 14.00 -19.67 -11.14
C ILE A 258 14.92 -20.27 -12.22
N GLN A 259 14.74 -19.92 -13.51
CA GLN A 259 15.55 -20.46 -14.61
C GLN A 259 16.76 -19.60 -15.03
N PHE A 260 16.84 -18.34 -14.62
CA PHE A 260 17.98 -17.47 -14.99
C PHE A 260 19.38 -17.96 -14.56
N PRO A 261 19.57 -18.78 -13.50
CA PRO A 261 20.87 -19.34 -13.19
C PRO A 261 21.27 -20.53 -14.08
N CYS A 262 20.41 -21.03 -14.98
CA CYS A 262 20.69 -22.20 -15.80
C CYS A 262 21.38 -21.81 -17.13
N PRO A 263 22.63 -22.27 -17.39
CA PRO A 263 23.29 -22.00 -18.67
C PRO A 263 22.62 -22.77 -19.82
N GLY A 264 22.42 -22.13 -20.97
CA GLY A 264 21.98 -22.82 -22.20
C GLY A 264 21.09 -22.04 -23.18
N ASN A 265 20.49 -20.91 -22.79
CA ASN A 265 19.59 -20.14 -23.69
C ASN A 265 19.90 -18.65 -23.66
N THR A 266 19.51 -17.95 -24.73
CA THR A 266 19.75 -16.50 -24.91
C THR A 266 18.62 -15.64 -24.33
N PHE A 267 18.92 -14.38 -24.01
CA PHE A 267 17.96 -13.39 -23.51
C PHE A 267 16.72 -13.24 -24.41
N ALA A 268 16.91 -13.34 -25.74
CA ALA A 268 15.85 -13.24 -26.72
C ALA A 268 14.86 -14.41 -26.65
N GLU A 269 15.35 -15.64 -26.44
CA GLU A 269 14.52 -16.84 -26.31
C GLU A 269 13.68 -16.81 -25.02
N TYR A 270 14.28 -16.36 -23.92
CA TYR A 270 13.55 -16.17 -22.66
C TYR A 270 12.48 -15.09 -22.75
N THR A 271 12.78 -13.98 -23.39
CA THR A 271 11.82 -12.90 -23.63
C THR A 271 10.67 -13.37 -24.52
N PHE A 272 10.96 -14.15 -25.57
CA PHE A 272 9.94 -14.67 -26.47
C PHE A 272 8.98 -15.64 -25.77
N VAL A 273 9.51 -16.60 -25.01
CA VAL A 273 8.69 -17.65 -24.37
C VAL A 273 7.91 -17.13 -23.16
N TYR A 274 8.52 -16.29 -22.33
CA TYR A 274 7.90 -15.86 -21.07
C TYR A 274 7.17 -14.53 -21.16
N TRP A 275 7.51 -13.65 -22.09
CA TRP A 275 6.82 -12.36 -22.22
C TRP A 275 5.91 -12.34 -23.44
N ILE A 276 6.44 -12.63 -24.62
CA ILE A 276 5.68 -12.53 -25.87
C ILE A 276 4.63 -13.63 -26.00
N GLY A 277 4.97 -14.88 -25.67
CA GLY A 277 4.06 -16.04 -25.74
C GLY A 277 2.78 -15.86 -24.91
N PRO A 278 2.86 -15.53 -23.61
CA PRO A 278 1.68 -15.31 -22.77
C PRO A 278 0.87 -14.07 -23.18
N ILE A 279 1.52 -12.98 -23.60
CA ILE A 279 0.82 -11.78 -24.11
C ILE A 279 0.05 -12.11 -25.38
N LEU A 280 0.65 -12.85 -26.32
CA LEU A 280 -0.01 -13.31 -27.54
C LEU A 280 -1.13 -14.31 -27.24
N GLY A 281 -0.93 -15.21 -26.28
CA GLY A 281 -1.94 -16.17 -25.84
C GLY A 281 -3.14 -15.50 -25.16
N MET A 282 -2.90 -14.50 -24.30
CA MET A 282 -3.94 -13.70 -23.67
C MET A 282 -4.70 -12.87 -24.70
N THR A 283 -3.98 -12.19 -25.60
CA THR A 283 -4.59 -11.41 -26.69
C THR A 283 -5.40 -12.30 -27.63
N GLY A 284 -4.87 -13.48 -27.97
CA GLY A 284 -5.54 -14.48 -28.80
C GLY A 284 -6.79 -15.05 -28.14
N SER A 285 -6.74 -15.35 -26.83
CA SER A 285 -7.89 -15.82 -26.04
C SER A 285 -8.99 -14.77 -25.95
N LEU A 286 -8.62 -13.51 -25.67
CA LEU A 286 -9.57 -12.39 -25.66
C LEU A 286 -10.23 -12.19 -27.03
N LEU A 287 -9.47 -12.25 -28.12
CA LEU A 287 -10.04 -12.18 -29.47
C LEU A 287 -10.93 -13.38 -29.80
N LEU A 288 -10.59 -14.57 -29.31
CA LEU A 288 -11.41 -15.77 -29.49
C LEU A 288 -12.74 -15.66 -28.72
N PHE A 289 -12.71 -15.32 -27.43
CA PHE A 289 -13.90 -15.32 -26.59
C PHE A 289 -14.76 -14.05 -26.71
N ASP A 290 -14.16 -12.89 -26.96
CA ASP A 290 -14.92 -11.63 -27.10
C ASP A 290 -15.40 -11.36 -28.53
N LYS A 291 -14.70 -11.90 -29.56
CA LYS A 291 -15.02 -11.59 -30.97
C LYS A 291 -15.40 -12.83 -31.78
N ALA A 292 -14.61 -13.90 -31.75
CA ALA A 292 -14.82 -15.05 -32.64
C ALA A 292 -15.98 -15.96 -32.17
N VAL A 293 -16.01 -16.34 -30.90
CA VAL A 293 -17.05 -17.20 -30.31
C VAL A 293 -18.44 -16.53 -30.39
N PRO A 294 -18.62 -15.23 -30.10
CA PRO A 294 -19.91 -14.55 -30.29
C PRO A 294 -20.32 -14.43 -31.76
N ALA A 295 -19.36 -14.28 -32.68
CA ALA A 295 -19.62 -14.21 -34.12
C ALA A 295 -20.04 -15.57 -34.71
N ILE A 296 -19.48 -16.68 -34.21
CA ILE A 296 -19.77 -18.03 -34.69
C ILE A 296 -21.00 -18.63 -33.98
N SER A 297 -21.23 -18.31 -32.71
CA SER A 297 -22.34 -18.86 -31.91
C SER A 297 -23.71 -18.25 -32.23
N GLY A 298 -23.81 -17.27 -33.13
CA GLY A 298 -25.09 -16.75 -33.64
C GLY A 298 -26.04 -16.14 -32.59
N LYS A 299 -25.57 -15.85 -31.37
CA LYS A 299 -26.39 -15.16 -30.36
C LYS A 299 -26.15 -13.66 -30.45
N ARG A 300 -26.97 -13.02 -31.29
CA ARG A 300 -27.33 -11.60 -31.12
C ARG A 300 -27.69 -11.38 -29.64
N THR A 301 -27.20 -10.26 -29.11
CA THR A 301 -27.55 -9.69 -27.81
C THR A 301 -29.06 -9.77 -27.53
N ILE A 302 -29.48 -10.74 -26.73
CA ILE A 302 -30.81 -10.90 -26.15
C ILE A 302 -30.52 -11.17 -24.65
N SER A 303 -30.91 -10.38 -23.65
CA SER A 303 -32.01 -9.43 -23.50
C SER A 303 -31.66 -8.44 -22.37
N LYS A 304 -31.69 -7.14 -22.66
CA LYS A 304 -31.82 -6.08 -21.64
C LYS A 304 -33.30 -5.85 -21.23
N ASN A 305 -34.23 -6.74 -21.60
CA ASN A 305 -35.67 -6.49 -21.47
C ASN A 305 -36.46 -7.48 -20.60
N LEU A 306 -35.80 -8.35 -19.83
CA LEU A 306 -36.50 -9.32 -18.96
C LEU A 306 -36.80 -8.82 -17.53
N ASN A 307 -36.31 -7.63 -17.15
CA ASN A 307 -36.64 -7.03 -15.83
C ASN A 307 -37.84 -6.06 -15.86
N SER A 308 -38.30 -5.60 -17.03
CA SER A 308 -39.49 -4.72 -17.10
C SER A 308 -40.81 -5.49 -16.90
N ASN A 309 -40.92 -6.71 -17.47
CA ASN A 309 -42.16 -7.49 -17.42
C ASN A 309 -42.45 -8.15 -16.05
N ARG A 310 -41.45 -8.34 -15.18
CA ARG A 310 -41.68 -8.83 -13.80
C ARG A 310 -42.22 -7.74 -12.86
N LEU A 311 -41.97 -6.46 -13.16
CA LEU A 311 -42.48 -5.35 -12.37
C LEU A 311 -43.94 -4.99 -12.71
N GLN A 312 -44.40 -5.24 -13.94
CA GLN A 312 -45.83 -5.06 -14.27
C GLN A 312 -46.71 -6.18 -13.71
N LYS A 313 -46.25 -7.43 -13.69
CA LYS A 313 -47.06 -8.57 -13.19
C LYS A 313 -47.23 -8.60 -11.66
N LYS A 314 -46.45 -7.81 -10.91
CA LYS A 314 -46.56 -7.69 -9.45
C LYS A 314 -47.47 -6.54 -8.98
N LYS A 315 -47.99 -5.73 -9.91
CA LYS A 315 -48.98 -4.66 -9.63
C LYS A 315 -50.44 -5.04 -9.93
N MET A 316 -50.69 -6.26 -10.43
CA MET A 316 -52.02 -6.81 -10.64
C MET A 316 -52.12 -8.20 -10.00
N LYS A 317 -52.07 -8.25 -8.68
CA LYS A 317 -52.65 -9.31 -7.84
C LYS A 317 -52.77 -8.80 -6.41
#